data_AF-A0A922XKG7-F1
#
_entry.id   AF-A0A922XKG7-F1
#
_cell.length_a   1.000
_cell.length_b   1.000
_cell.length_c   1.000
_cell.angle_alpha   90.00
_cell.angle_beta   90.00
_cell.angle_gamma   90.00
#
_symmetry.space_group_name_H-M   'P 1'
#
loop_
_entity.id
_entity.type
_entity.pdbx_description
1 polymer ?
#
loop_
_entity_poly.entity_id
_entity_poly.type
_entity_poly.pdbx_seq_one_letter_code
_entity_poly.pdbx_strand_id
1 'polypeptide(L)'
;MPGRPEVAPYLHGVADWEPPETHVAWRADIALLAAASREDDMGQAVPCSKDELEEVFEAFPLRSVEQLRDRSDRVQEELQKIAKRLKDNAQNRTASPPPDHAESEDPNDTSNEPEGEVRKGEGRPIESNPWVVLMHAGTMERARLDDIAPADKGNAKQVQRRPAFATVVLPVEVGGLKDGMLKGDEPPTKDARSLDVAEVARDGTPSRQRVVLKGDESGALLDGKIADGVTRASVILATTDEDAEPGRIEYRVAKGQDREPGRRGASHGHTRPLTRTDARRNRRNP
;
A
#
# COMPACT_ATOMS: atom_id res chain seq x y z
N MET A 1 -13.58 -10.90 59.98
CA MET A 1 -14.21 -11.13 58.67
C MET A 1 -13.53 -12.33 58.04
N PRO A 2 -14.26 -13.34 57.51
CA PRO A 2 -13.64 -14.45 56.80
C PRO A 2 -12.89 -13.91 55.57
N GLY A 3 -11.63 -14.36 55.39
CA GLY A 3 -10.75 -13.89 54.32
C GLY A 3 -11.24 -14.32 52.94
N ARG A 4 -11.07 -13.45 51.95
CA ARG A 4 -11.39 -13.75 50.54
C ARG A 4 -10.35 -14.78 50.04
N PRO A 5 -10.77 -15.89 49.40
CA PRO A 5 -9.84 -16.86 48.85
C PRO A 5 -8.99 -16.22 47.74
N GLU A 6 -7.76 -16.71 47.62
CA GLU A 6 -6.85 -16.32 46.54
C GLU A 6 -7.47 -16.70 45.20
N VAL A 7 -7.55 -15.72 44.29
CA VAL A 7 -8.10 -15.91 42.95
C VAL A 7 -6.92 -16.21 42.03
N ALA A 8 -6.96 -17.34 41.33
CA ALA A 8 -5.87 -17.75 40.46
C ALA A 8 -5.70 -16.78 39.26
N PRO A 9 -4.47 -16.54 38.76
CA PRO A 9 -4.18 -15.57 37.68
C PRO A 9 -5.04 -15.72 36.42
N TYR A 10 -5.39 -16.95 36.02
CA TYR A 10 -6.22 -17.20 34.83
C TYR A 10 -7.66 -16.64 34.96
N LEU A 11 -8.18 -16.49 36.17
CA LEU A 11 -9.48 -15.86 36.43
C LEU A 11 -9.44 -14.33 36.32
N HIS A 12 -8.23 -13.76 36.23
CA HIS A 12 -8.01 -12.35 35.91
C HIS A 12 -7.78 -12.11 34.41
N GLY A 13 -7.91 -13.14 33.58
CA GLY A 13 -7.60 -13.06 32.15
C GLY A 13 -6.10 -13.03 31.86
N VAL A 14 -5.24 -13.38 32.83
CA VAL A 14 -3.81 -13.54 32.59
C VAL A 14 -3.59 -14.96 32.07
N ALA A 15 -3.39 -15.09 30.76
CA ALA A 15 -2.90 -16.33 30.17
C ALA A 15 -1.38 -16.38 30.31
N ASP A 16 -0.83 -17.55 30.66
CA ASP A 16 0.63 -17.74 30.71
C ASP A 16 1.29 -17.59 29.32
N TRP A 17 0.49 -17.69 28.25
CA TRP A 17 0.93 -17.52 26.87
C TRP A 17 -0.21 -17.00 26.00
N GLU A 18 0.03 -15.85 25.35
CA GLU A 18 -0.80 -15.37 24.25
C GLU A 18 -0.04 -15.61 22.93
N PRO A 19 -0.67 -16.24 21.91
CA PRO A 19 -0.04 -16.40 20.61
C PRO A 19 0.31 -15.03 20.04
N PRO A 20 1.43 -14.90 19.30
CA PRO A 20 1.73 -13.66 18.60
C PRO A 20 0.60 -13.31 17.63
N GLU A 21 0.33 -12.02 17.52
CA GLU A 21 -0.70 -11.48 16.64
C GLU A 21 -0.07 -10.61 15.54
N THR A 22 -0.74 -10.58 14.41
CA THR A 22 -0.34 -9.79 13.25
C THR A 22 -1.56 -9.01 12.76
N HIS A 23 -1.32 -7.76 12.38
CA HIS A 23 -2.31 -6.94 11.71
C HIS A 23 -2.06 -6.96 10.20
N VAL A 24 -3.12 -6.94 9.42
CA VAL A 24 -3.05 -6.91 7.95
C VAL A 24 -3.92 -5.77 7.45
N ALA A 25 -3.37 -4.95 6.55
CA ALA A 25 -4.10 -3.86 5.90
C ALA A 25 -3.89 -3.95 4.39
N TRP A 26 -4.82 -3.37 3.63
CA TRP A 26 -4.73 -3.27 2.18
C TRP A 26 -4.67 -1.81 1.77
N ARG A 27 -3.71 -1.48 0.90
CA ARG A 27 -3.48 -0.12 0.43
C ARG A 27 -3.14 -0.09 -1.06
N ALA A 28 -3.93 0.65 -1.84
CA ALA A 28 -3.76 0.78 -3.28
C ALA A 28 -2.50 1.56 -3.67
N ASP A 29 -2.00 2.42 -2.79
CA ASP A 29 -0.77 3.17 -3.03
C ASP A 29 0.50 2.34 -2.83
N ILE A 30 0.47 1.16 -2.23
CA ILE A 30 1.67 0.30 -2.14
C ILE A 30 2.13 -0.14 -3.53
N ALA A 31 1.20 -0.51 -4.42
CA ALA A 31 1.53 -0.82 -5.80
C ALA A 31 2.02 0.42 -6.56
N LEU A 32 1.45 1.60 -6.30
CA LEU A 32 1.88 2.85 -6.91
C LEU A 32 3.30 3.24 -6.46
N LEU A 33 3.60 3.16 -5.16
CA LEU A 33 4.92 3.42 -4.59
C LEU A 33 5.95 2.38 -5.07
N ALA A 34 5.52 1.15 -5.32
CA ALA A 34 6.38 0.14 -5.94
C ALA A 34 6.67 0.47 -7.40
N ALA A 35 5.68 0.96 -8.16
CA ALA A 35 5.83 1.30 -9.58
C ALA A 35 6.54 2.65 -9.81
N ALA A 36 6.44 3.59 -8.88
CA ALA A 36 7.16 4.87 -8.89
C ALA A 36 8.60 4.76 -8.37
N SER A 37 9.16 3.56 -8.45
CA SER A 37 10.59 3.35 -8.21
C SER A 37 11.38 4.22 -9.19
N ARG A 38 12.41 4.91 -8.68
CA ARG A 38 13.37 5.62 -9.53
C ARG A 38 14.15 4.62 -10.35
N GLU A 39 14.89 5.05 -11.36
CA GLU A 39 15.94 4.22 -11.95
C GLU A 39 17.27 4.73 -11.40
N ASP A 40 18.19 3.82 -11.08
CA ASP A 40 19.57 4.20 -10.79
C ASP A 40 20.32 4.54 -12.09
N ASP A 41 21.59 4.94 -11.97
CA ASP A 41 22.47 5.24 -13.11
C ASP A 41 22.60 4.06 -14.10
N MET A 42 22.14 2.85 -13.74
CA MET A 42 22.13 1.66 -14.58
C MET A 42 20.76 1.32 -15.15
N GLY A 43 19.75 2.19 -14.99
CA GLY A 43 18.39 1.96 -15.45
C GLY A 43 17.63 0.92 -14.62
N GLN A 44 18.11 0.57 -13.41
CA GLN A 44 17.43 -0.40 -12.55
C GLN A 44 16.44 0.31 -11.63
N ALA A 45 15.22 -0.21 -11.56
CA ALA A 45 14.20 0.29 -10.65
C ALA A 45 14.67 0.25 -9.18
N VAL A 46 14.98 1.41 -8.61
CA VAL A 46 15.26 1.69 -7.20
C VAL A 46 13.94 1.84 -6.44
N PRO A 47 13.63 0.88 -5.54
CA PRO A 47 12.49 0.96 -4.64
C PRO A 47 12.39 2.31 -3.92
N CYS A 48 11.17 2.77 -3.64
CA CYS A 48 10.95 3.84 -2.67
C CYS A 48 11.75 3.58 -1.38
N SER A 49 12.36 4.64 -0.87
CA SER A 49 13.21 4.58 0.31
C SER A 49 12.37 4.38 1.59
N LYS A 50 13.04 3.98 2.66
CA LYS A 50 12.42 3.90 3.99
C LYS A 50 11.84 5.25 4.42
N ASP A 51 12.56 6.34 4.17
CA ASP A 51 12.15 7.69 4.58
C ASP A 51 10.90 8.15 3.79
N GLU A 52 10.80 7.81 2.50
CA GLU A 52 9.61 8.09 1.68
C GLU A 52 8.38 7.33 2.19
N LEU A 53 8.56 6.06 2.57
CA LEU A 53 7.49 5.28 3.21
C LEU A 53 7.08 5.87 4.55
N GLU A 54 8.04 6.26 5.39
CA GLU A 54 7.74 6.90 6.67
C GLU A 54 6.98 8.22 6.48
N GLU A 55 7.34 9.04 5.50
CA GLU A 55 6.61 10.27 5.17
C GLU A 55 5.17 9.97 4.73
N VAL A 56 4.95 8.96 3.88
CA VAL A 56 3.61 8.52 3.44
C VAL A 56 2.76 8.10 4.65
N PHE A 57 3.29 7.26 5.53
CA PHE A 57 2.54 6.71 6.66
C PHE A 57 2.45 7.66 7.86
N GLU A 58 3.36 8.62 8.00
CA GLU A 58 3.22 9.73 8.95
C GLU A 58 2.07 10.65 8.53
N ALA A 59 2.00 10.97 7.24
CA ALA A 59 0.93 11.78 6.69
C ALA A 59 -0.42 11.03 6.67
N PHE A 60 -0.39 9.71 6.42
CA PHE A 60 -1.58 8.84 6.35
C PHE A 60 -1.40 7.60 7.21
N PRO A 61 -1.53 7.75 8.54
CA PRO A 61 -1.38 6.63 9.45
C PRO A 61 -2.52 5.64 9.26
N LEU A 62 -2.20 4.35 9.36
CA LEU A 62 -3.20 3.30 9.34
C LEU A 62 -4.17 3.48 10.49
N ARG A 63 -5.47 3.48 10.19
CA ARG A 63 -6.51 3.50 11.23
C ARG A 63 -6.74 2.10 11.77
N SER A 64 -7.26 2.00 12.99
CA SER A 64 -7.64 0.71 13.57
C SER A 64 -8.70 -0.02 12.71
N VAL A 65 -9.58 0.73 12.04
CA VAL A 65 -10.60 0.16 11.14
C VAL A 65 -10.06 -0.34 9.80
N GLU A 66 -8.83 0.05 9.45
CA GLU A 66 -8.13 -0.38 8.23
C GLU A 66 -7.34 -1.67 8.44
N GLN A 67 -7.25 -2.14 9.69
CA GLN A 67 -6.43 -3.26 10.10
C GLN A 67 -7.31 -4.46 10.45
N LEU A 68 -7.01 -5.60 9.83
CA LEU A 68 -7.50 -6.90 10.22
C LEU A 68 -6.51 -7.52 11.20
N ARG A 69 -6.98 -7.82 12.41
CA ARG A 69 -6.18 -8.52 13.45
C ARG A 69 -6.43 -10.02 13.37
N ASP A 70 -5.35 -10.80 13.39
CA ASP A 70 -5.42 -12.26 13.43
C ASP A 70 -4.15 -12.85 14.09
N ARG A 71 -4.14 -14.15 14.35
CA ARG A 71 -2.95 -14.86 14.84
C ARG A 71 -1.85 -14.87 13.79
N SER A 72 -0.61 -14.64 14.19
CA SER A 72 0.52 -14.55 13.26
C SER A 72 0.75 -15.82 12.45
N ASP A 73 0.47 -17.00 13.01
CA ASP A 73 0.62 -18.27 12.31
C ASP A 73 -0.43 -18.45 11.20
N ARG A 74 -1.69 -18.05 11.46
CA ARG A 74 -2.74 -18.01 10.44
C ARG A 74 -2.42 -16.98 9.36
N VAL A 75 -2.01 -15.77 9.72
CA VAL A 75 -1.62 -14.75 8.73
C VAL A 75 -0.50 -15.27 7.83
N GLN A 76 0.52 -15.89 8.42
CA GLN A 76 1.61 -16.50 7.67
C GLN A 76 1.13 -17.52 6.64
N GLU A 77 0.24 -18.43 7.04
CA GLU A 77 -0.31 -19.46 6.15
C GLU A 77 -1.08 -18.84 4.98
N GLU A 78 -1.91 -17.83 5.25
CA GLU A 78 -2.68 -17.16 4.21
C GLU A 78 -1.78 -16.33 3.28
N LEU A 79 -0.77 -15.64 3.79
CA LEU A 79 0.22 -14.93 2.94
C LEU A 79 0.97 -15.91 2.02
N GLN A 80 1.29 -17.12 2.49
CA GLN A 80 1.90 -18.16 1.65
C GLN A 80 0.98 -18.62 0.52
N LYS A 81 -0.33 -18.73 0.80
CA LYS A 81 -1.34 -19.03 -0.23
C LYS A 81 -1.40 -17.92 -1.30
N ILE A 82 -1.35 -16.65 -0.88
CA ILE A 82 -1.28 -15.50 -1.80
C ILE A 82 -0.02 -15.60 -2.67
N ALA A 83 1.15 -15.75 -2.06
CA ALA A 83 2.43 -15.83 -2.76
C ALA A 83 2.44 -16.97 -3.80
N LYS A 84 1.99 -18.16 -3.39
CA LYS A 84 1.88 -19.32 -4.29
C LYS A 84 0.95 -19.03 -5.47
N ARG A 85 -0.25 -18.52 -5.22
CA ARG A 85 -1.23 -18.23 -6.28
C ARG A 85 -0.69 -17.20 -7.28
N LEU A 86 0.01 -16.16 -6.83
CA LEU A 86 0.60 -15.15 -7.71
C LEU A 86 1.68 -15.75 -8.62
N LYS A 87 2.50 -16.67 -8.09
CA LYS A 87 3.48 -17.43 -8.89
C LYS A 87 2.80 -18.33 -9.92
N ASP A 88 1.82 -19.11 -9.51
CA ASP A 88 1.08 -20.03 -10.39
C ASP A 88 0.42 -19.23 -11.54
N ASN A 89 -0.19 -18.08 -11.24
CA ASN A 89 -0.79 -17.19 -12.24
C ASN A 89 0.25 -16.62 -13.22
N ALA A 90 1.44 -16.25 -12.74
CA ALA A 90 2.51 -15.73 -13.60
C ALA A 90 3.04 -16.82 -14.54
N GLN A 91 3.21 -18.06 -14.06
CA GLN A 91 3.63 -19.20 -14.87
C GLN A 91 2.59 -19.55 -15.96
N ASN A 92 1.30 -19.53 -15.61
CA ASN A 92 0.21 -19.80 -16.56
C ASN A 92 0.14 -18.75 -17.69
N ARG A 93 0.48 -17.49 -17.38
CA ARG A 93 0.57 -16.42 -18.40
C ARG A 93 1.72 -16.64 -19.37
N THR A 94 2.88 -17.10 -18.88
CA THR A 94 4.05 -17.37 -19.74
C THR A 94 3.90 -18.64 -20.58
N ALA A 95 3.07 -19.58 -20.15
CA ALA A 95 2.86 -20.86 -20.83
C ALA A 95 1.81 -20.80 -21.96
N SER A 96 1.00 -19.74 -22.02
CA SER A 96 0.05 -19.56 -23.13
C SER A 96 0.85 -19.12 -24.36
N PRO A 97 0.92 -19.93 -25.43
CA PRO A 97 1.59 -19.51 -26.65
C PRO A 97 0.93 -18.21 -27.13
N PRO A 98 1.72 -17.25 -27.67
CA PRO A 98 1.13 -16.09 -28.32
C PRO A 98 0.08 -16.61 -29.31
N PRO A 99 -1.14 -16.03 -29.36
CA PRO A 99 -2.12 -16.46 -30.33
C PRO A 99 -1.43 -16.44 -31.69
N ASP A 100 -1.28 -17.61 -32.31
CA ASP A 100 -0.73 -17.72 -33.64
C ASP A 100 -1.47 -16.67 -34.46
N HIS A 101 -0.74 -15.66 -34.91
CA HIS A 101 -1.24 -14.69 -35.85
C HIS A 101 -1.55 -15.49 -37.11
N ALA A 102 -2.75 -16.06 -37.14
CA ALA A 102 -3.37 -16.54 -38.35
C ALA A 102 -3.47 -15.30 -39.22
N GLU A 103 -2.53 -15.23 -40.17
CA GLU A 103 -2.50 -14.31 -41.28
C GLU A 103 -3.85 -14.41 -42.01
N SER A 104 -4.82 -13.61 -41.60
CA SER A 104 -5.93 -13.21 -42.46
C SER A 104 -5.79 -11.72 -42.66
N GLU A 105 -4.86 -11.37 -43.56
CA GLU A 105 -4.92 -10.11 -44.28
C GLU A 105 -6.26 -10.08 -45.02
N ASP A 106 -7.28 -9.44 -44.43
CA ASP A 106 -8.40 -8.90 -45.19
C ASP A 106 -8.08 -7.42 -45.45
N PRO A 107 -7.49 -7.07 -46.61
CA PRO A 107 -6.97 -5.74 -46.89
C PRO A 107 -8.05 -4.70 -47.22
N ASN A 108 -9.30 -4.85 -46.76
CA ASN A 108 -10.40 -4.05 -47.32
C ASN A 108 -11.51 -3.66 -46.33
N ASP A 109 -11.16 -3.14 -45.16
CA ASP A 109 -12.11 -2.37 -44.35
C ASP A 109 -11.53 -1.03 -43.89
N THR A 110 -11.50 -0.10 -44.85
CA THR A 110 -11.19 1.31 -44.61
C THR A 110 -12.51 2.04 -44.40
N SER A 111 -12.95 2.25 -43.17
CA SER A 111 -13.65 3.47 -42.68
C SER A 111 -14.55 3.18 -41.48
N ASN A 112 -13.99 3.34 -40.28
CA ASN A 112 -14.61 4.02 -39.12
C ASN A 112 -13.72 3.77 -37.90
N GLU A 113 -12.76 4.67 -37.65
CA GLU A 113 -12.08 4.71 -36.37
C GLU A 113 -13.00 5.44 -35.37
N PRO A 114 -13.60 4.76 -34.36
CA PRO A 114 -14.26 5.47 -33.28
C PRO A 114 -13.20 6.17 -32.45
N GLU A 115 -13.27 7.49 -32.39
CA GLU A 115 -12.44 8.32 -31.53
C GLU A 115 -12.56 7.85 -30.05
N GLY A 116 -11.44 7.33 -29.53
CA GLY A 116 -11.01 7.59 -28.15
C GLY A 116 -11.76 6.91 -27.02
N GLU A 117 -12.25 5.67 -27.18
CA GLU A 117 -12.62 4.87 -26.02
C GLU A 117 -11.34 4.46 -25.26
N VAL A 118 -10.89 5.32 -24.34
CA VAL A 118 -9.86 5.00 -23.35
C VAL A 118 -10.31 3.71 -22.68
N ARG A 119 -9.67 2.57 -23.02
CA ARG A 119 -9.93 1.27 -22.40
C ARG A 119 -9.76 1.41 -20.90
N LYS A 120 -10.87 1.69 -20.21
CA LYS A 120 -10.91 1.89 -18.77
C LYS A 120 -10.52 0.58 -18.11
N GLY A 121 -9.25 0.49 -17.70
CA GLY A 121 -8.81 -0.45 -16.70
C GLY A 121 -8.44 -1.84 -17.21
N GLU A 122 -7.68 -1.95 -18.31
CA GLU A 122 -6.77 -3.11 -18.43
C GLU A 122 -5.73 -2.98 -17.30
N GLY A 123 -6.08 -3.51 -16.13
CA GLY A 123 -5.28 -3.43 -14.92
C GLY A 123 -3.89 -3.97 -15.20
N ARG A 124 -2.85 -3.21 -14.81
CA ARG A 124 -1.47 -3.68 -14.94
C ARG A 124 -1.36 -5.09 -14.37
N PRO A 125 -0.69 -6.01 -15.08
CA PRO A 125 -0.52 -7.37 -14.58
C PRO A 125 0.17 -7.32 -13.22
N ILE A 126 -0.46 -7.96 -12.24
CA ILE A 126 0.06 -8.08 -10.88
C ILE A 126 1.41 -8.78 -10.94
N GLU A 127 2.42 -8.22 -10.28
CA GLU A 127 3.73 -8.86 -10.12
C GLU A 127 3.58 -10.22 -9.43
N SER A 128 4.36 -11.21 -9.85
CA SER A 128 4.37 -12.55 -9.22
C SER A 128 4.85 -12.53 -7.78
N ASN A 129 5.63 -11.52 -7.41
CA ASN A 129 6.18 -11.33 -6.08
C ASN A 129 6.13 -9.83 -5.70
N PRO A 130 4.94 -9.32 -5.36
CA PRO A 130 4.75 -7.89 -5.13
C PRO A 130 5.49 -7.42 -3.88
N TRP A 131 5.77 -6.12 -3.85
CA TRP A 131 6.28 -5.46 -2.65
C TRP A 131 5.18 -5.27 -1.60
N VAL A 132 5.57 -5.41 -0.34
CA VAL A 132 4.72 -5.19 0.83
C VAL A 132 5.47 -4.32 1.84
N VAL A 133 4.74 -3.72 2.78
CA VAL A 133 5.33 -2.96 3.90
C VAL A 133 5.10 -3.71 5.20
N LEU A 134 6.16 -3.88 5.98
CA LEU A 134 6.11 -4.38 7.34
C LEU A 134 6.32 -3.22 8.31
N MET A 135 5.43 -3.09 9.29
CA MET A 135 5.53 -2.09 10.34
C MET A 135 5.70 -2.79 11.70
N HIS A 136 6.82 -2.53 12.37
CA HIS A 136 7.17 -3.12 13.67
C HIS A 136 7.43 -2.02 14.69
N ALA A 137 6.60 -1.88 15.72
CA ALA A 137 6.90 -1.00 16.87
C ALA A 137 7.44 0.40 16.50
N GLY A 138 6.95 1.00 15.40
CA GLY A 138 7.38 2.31 14.91
C GLY A 138 8.50 2.31 13.86
N THR A 139 9.08 1.16 13.51
CA THR A 139 9.94 1.00 12.33
C THR A 139 9.13 0.50 11.14
N MET A 140 9.51 0.92 9.94
CA MET A 140 8.93 0.44 8.69
C MET A 140 10.04 -0.16 7.83
N GLU A 141 9.76 -1.32 7.24
CA GLU A 141 10.59 -1.92 6.22
C GLU A 141 9.77 -2.37 5.02
N ARG A 142 10.38 -2.31 3.85
CA ARG A 142 9.83 -2.86 2.62
C ARG A 142 10.36 -4.28 2.46
N ALA A 143 9.50 -5.20 2.06
CA ALA A 143 9.88 -6.59 1.81
C ALA A 143 9.15 -7.12 0.57
N ARG A 144 9.71 -8.13 -0.09
CA ARG A 144 8.92 -8.88 -1.07
C ARG A 144 7.97 -9.83 -0.34
N LEU A 145 6.81 -10.10 -0.93
CA LEU A 145 5.85 -11.03 -0.34
C LEU A 145 6.48 -12.41 -0.05
N ASP A 146 7.33 -12.91 -0.94
CA ASP A 146 8.06 -14.16 -0.73
C ASP A 146 9.07 -14.12 0.44
N ASP A 147 9.64 -12.95 0.76
CA ASP A 147 10.63 -12.81 1.84
C ASP A 147 9.98 -12.91 3.22
N ILE A 148 8.67 -12.66 3.29
CA ILE A 148 7.85 -12.72 4.51
C ILE A 148 6.94 -13.94 4.52
N ALA A 149 6.68 -14.55 3.36
CA ALA A 149 5.82 -15.69 3.19
C ALA A 149 6.25 -16.57 2.02
N PRO A 150 7.40 -17.26 2.14
CA PRO A 150 7.90 -18.11 1.08
C PRO A 150 6.89 -19.22 0.81
N ALA A 151 6.54 -19.42 -0.46
CA ALA A 151 5.69 -20.53 -0.88
C ALA A 151 6.28 -21.90 -0.50
N ASP A 152 7.62 -21.99 -0.39
CA ASP A 152 8.33 -23.21 -0.04
C ASP A 152 8.45 -23.42 1.47
N LYS A 153 8.02 -24.61 1.94
CA LYS A 153 8.01 -24.98 3.35
C LYS A 153 9.39 -25.08 4.00
N GLY A 154 10.46 -25.19 3.21
CA GLY A 154 11.84 -25.39 3.70
C GLY A 154 12.33 -24.26 4.60
N ASN A 155 11.95 -23.02 4.31
CA ASN A 155 12.35 -21.83 5.08
C ASN A 155 11.23 -21.30 6.00
N ALA A 156 10.06 -21.96 6.02
CA ALA A 156 8.87 -21.43 6.67
C ALA A 156 9.07 -21.14 8.16
N LYS A 157 9.81 -21.98 8.90
CA LYS A 157 10.03 -21.79 10.35
C LYS A 157 10.85 -20.55 10.69
N GLN A 158 11.83 -20.20 9.86
CA GLN A 158 12.67 -19.02 10.09
C GLN A 158 11.89 -17.75 9.73
N VAL A 159 11.08 -17.81 8.68
CA VAL A 159 10.30 -16.67 8.20
C VAL A 159 9.02 -16.44 9.02
N GLN A 160 8.46 -17.46 9.66
CA GLN A 160 7.25 -17.38 10.50
C GLN A 160 7.35 -16.34 11.64
N ARG A 161 8.57 -15.96 12.03
CA ARG A 161 8.80 -14.93 13.05
C ARG A 161 8.75 -13.51 12.51
N ARG A 162 8.88 -13.29 11.20
CA ARG A 162 8.93 -11.94 10.62
C ARG A 162 7.59 -11.19 10.74
N PRO A 163 6.41 -11.75 10.41
CA PRO A 163 5.17 -11.00 10.58
C PRO A 163 4.68 -10.94 12.04
N ALA A 164 5.31 -11.67 12.97
CA ALA A 164 4.89 -11.68 14.37
C ALA A 164 5.01 -10.28 14.98
N PHE A 165 3.93 -9.82 15.64
CA PHE A 165 3.82 -8.48 16.21
C PHE A 165 4.01 -7.32 15.20
N ALA A 166 3.74 -7.60 13.92
CA ALA A 166 3.84 -6.62 12.83
C ALA A 166 2.47 -6.19 12.32
N THR A 167 2.45 -5.08 11.59
CA THR A 167 1.40 -4.79 10.61
C THR A 167 1.94 -5.05 9.21
N VAL A 168 1.29 -5.92 8.45
CA VAL A 168 1.61 -6.21 7.05
C VAL A 168 0.66 -5.40 6.16
N VAL A 169 1.20 -4.49 5.36
CA VAL A 169 0.42 -3.70 4.41
C VAL A 169 0.58 -4.28 3.02
N LEU A 170 -0.50 -4.81 2.48
CA LEU A 170 -0.59 -5.46 1.19
C LEU A 170 -1.09 -4.48 0.11
N PRO A 171 -0.59 -4.58 -1.13
CA PRO A 171 -1.26 -3.95 -2.28
C PRO A 171 -2.67 -4.52 -2.46
N VAL A 172 -3.65 -3.71 -2.86
CA VAL A 172 -5.03 -4.19 -3.08
C VAL A 172 -5.11 -5.24 -4.19
N GLU A 173 -4.20 -5.17 -5.14
CA GLU A 173 -4.12 -6.05 -6.29
C GLU A 173 -3.83 -7.50 -5.88
N VAL A 174 -3.24 -7.73 -4.70
CA VAL A 174 -2.99 -9.10 -4.23
C VAL A 174 -4.24 -9.80 -3.73
N GLY A 175 -5.37 -9.09 -3.54
CA GLY A 175 -6.60 -9.69 -3.05
C GLY A 175 -6.47 -10.27 -1.64
N GLY A 176 -7.15 -11.39 -1.41
CA GLY A 176 -7.03 -12.14 -0.16
C GLY A 176 -7.97 -11.71 0.96
N LEU A 177 -8.88 -10.75 0.74
CA LEU A 177 -9.89 -10.37 1.74
C LEU A 177 -11.25 -10.94 1.34
N LYS A 178 -11.85 -11.75 2.22
CA LYS A 178 -13.19 -12.30 2.04
C LYS A 178 -13.92 -12.40 3.36
N ASP A 179 -15.16 -11.93 3.41
CA ASP A 179 -16.01 -12.00 4.61
C ASP A 179 -15.36 -11.39 5.86
N GLY A 180 -14.57 -10.32 5.68
CA GLY A 180 -13.82 -9.67 6.76
C GLY A 180 -12.65 -10.50 7.30
N MET A 181 -12.17 -11.50 6.56
CA MET A 181 -11.04 -12.35 6.93
C MET A 181 -10.00 -12.40 5.80
N LEU A 182 -8.74 -12.63 6.19
CA LEU A 182 -7.67 -12.97 5.26
C LEU A 182 -7.87 -14.42 4.79
N LYS A 183 -8.04 -14.59 3.48
CA LYS A 183 -8.17 -15.87 2.77
C LYS A 183 -7.28 -15.81 1.53
N GLY A 184 -6.08 -16.37 1.61
CA GLY A 184 -5.04 -16.16 0.61
C GLY A 184 -5.28 -16.83 -0.74
N ASP A 185 -6.27 -17.72 -0.83
CA ASP A 185 -6.79 -18.25 -2.08
C ASP A 185 -7.72 -17.27 -2.80
N GLU A 186 -8.36 -16.33 -2.09
CA GLU A 186 -9.34 -15.40 -2.64
C GLU A 186 -8.69 -14.38 -3.58
N PRO A 187 -8.98 -14.41 -4.90
CA PRO A 187 -8.40 -13.48 -5.86
C PRO A 187 -8.79 -12.03 -5.54
N PRO A 188 -8.08 -11.03 -6.09
CA PRO A 188 -8.55 -9.66 -6.02
C PRO A 188 -9.96 -9.55 -6.61
N THR A 189 -10.77 -8.67 -6.03
CA THR A 189 -12.09 -8.33 -6.56
C THR A 189 -11.95 -7.65 -7.92
N LYS A 190 -13.03 -7.65 -8.73
CA LYS A 190 -13.02 -6.94 -10.03
C LYS A 190 -12.64 -5.46 -9.88
N ASP A 191 -13.07 -4.85 -8.79
CA ASP A 191 -12.63 -3.54 -8.36
C ASP A 191 -11.70 -3.68 -7.15
N ALA A 192 -10.42 -3.96 -7.38
CA ALA A 192 -9.46 -4.18 -6.30
C ALA A 192 -9.42 -3.01 -5.30
N ARG A 193 -9.68 -1.77 -5.74
CA ARG A 193 -9.74 -0.59 -4.85
C ARG A 193 -10.79 -0.71 -3.76
N SER A 194 -11.83 -1.52 -3.95
CA SER A 194 -12.81 -1.83 -2.90
C SER A 194 -12.20 -2.51 -1.66
N LEU A 195 -11.01 -3.12 -1.79
CA LEU A 195 -10.27 -3.67 -0.65
C LEU A 195 -9.58 -2.59 0.17
N ASP A 196 -9.42 -1.39 -0.40
CA ASP A 196 -8.87 -0.25 0.31
C ASP A 196 -9.93 0.43 1.17
N VAL A 197 -10.00 -0.05 2.41
CA VAL A 197 -10.94 0.48 3.38
C VAL A 197 -10.58 1.87 3.91
N ALA A 198 -9.41 2.44 3.55
CA ALA A 198 -9.08 3.82 3.91
C ALA A 198 -9.99 4.83 3.19
N GLU A 199 -10.49 4.47 2.00
CA GLU A 199 -11.36 5.33 1.19
C GLU A 199 -12.86 5.16 1.48
N VAL A 200 -13.24 4.12 2.25
CA VAL A 200 -14.65 3.83 2.54
C VAL A 200 -15.15 4.78 3.62
N ALA A 201 -16.11 5.64 3.26
CA ALA A 201 -16.85 6.43 4.24
C ALA A 201 -17.58 5.50 5.22
N ARG A 202 -17.43 5.76 6.53
CA ARG A 202 -18.21 5.10 7.58
C ARG A 202 -18.97 6.17 8.36
N ASP A 203 -20.17 5.83 8.83
CA ASP A 203 -21.01 6.75 9.60
C ASP A 203 -20.21 7.50 10.67
N GLY A 204 -20.10 8.82 10.51
CA GLY A 204 -19.39 9.71 11.43
C GLY A 204 -17.88 9.90 11.18
N THR A 205 -17.30 9.25 10.17
CA THR A 205 -15.90 9.40 9.76
C THR A 205 -15.82 9.76 8.28
N PRO A 206 -15.12 10.85 7.89
CA PRO A 206 -14.95 11.18 6.47
C PRO A 206 -14.16 10.08 5.76
N SER A 207 -14.53 9.82 4.50
CA SER A 207 -13.68 9.09 3.56
C SER A 207 -12.32 9.82 3.45
N ARG A 208 -11.21 9.07 3.44
CA ARG A 208 -9.94 9.62 2.98
C ARG A 208 -9.96 9.53 1.46
N GLN A 209 -9.69 10.62 0.75
CA GLN A 209 -9.55 10.55 -0.70
C GLN A 209 -8.09 10.69 -1.09
N ARG A 210 -7.62 9.74 -1.89
CA ARG A 210 -6.34 9.81 -2.56
C ARG A 210 -6.55 10.33 -3.95
N VAL A 211 -5.80 11.35 -4.30
CA VAL A 211 -5.86 11.95 -5.63
C VAL A 211 -4.46 11.92 -6.20
N VAL A 212 -4.27 11.11 -7.23
CA VAL A 212 -3.08 11.23 -8.07
C VAL A 212 -3.27 12.47 -8.91
N LEU A 213 -2.46 13.50 -8.66
CA LEU A 213 -2.48 14.69 -9.50
C LEU A 213 -1.57 14.47 -10.70
N LYS A 214 -2.09 14.76 -11.90
CA LYS A 214 -1.30 15.01 -13.10
C LYS A 214 -1.35 16.52 -13.36
N GLY A 215 -0.25 17.23 -13.10
CA GLY A 215 -0.17 18.69 -13.23
C GLY A 215 -0.73 19.51 -12.05
N ASP A 216 -0.94 20.80 -12.29
CA ASP A 216 -1.15 21.85 -11.27
C ASP A 216 -2.63 22.16 -10.90
N GLU A 217 -3.58 21.30 -11.25
CA GLU A 217 -5.00 21.57 -10.98
C GLU A 217 -5.35 21.48 -9.48
N SER A 218 -5.81 22.60 -8.93
CA SER A 218 -6.00 22.81 -7.50
C SER A 218 -7.49 22.72 -7.10
N GLY A 219 -7.98 21.52 -6.81
CA GLY A 219 -9.30 21.32 -6.22
C GLY A 219 -9.47 19.92 -5.62
N ALA A 220 -9.83 19.84 -4.34
CA ALA A 220 -10.03 18.59 -3.61
C ALA A 220 -11.42 18.03 -3.82
N LEU A 221 -11.59 17.04 -4.72
CA LEU A 221 -12.80 16.23 -4.70
C LEU A 221 -12.82 15.44 -3.37
N LEU A 222 -13.95 15.48 -2.66
CA LEU A 222 -14.31 14.72 -1.47
C LEU A 222 -15.80 14.38 -1.62
N ASP A 223 -16.12 13.10 -1.73
CA ASP A 223 -17.47 12.57 -1.99
C ASP A 223 -18.17 13.24 -3.20
N GLY A 224 -17.42 13.47 -4.27
CA GLY A 224 -17.93 14.10 -5.51
C GLY A 224 -18.12 15.62 -5.41
N LYS A 225 -17.66 16.27 -4.35
CA LYS A 225 -17.73 17.73 -4.15
C LYS A 225 -16.34 18.31 -3.95
N ILE A 226 -16.10 19.53 -4.43
CA ILE A 226 -14.87 20.26 -4.11
C ILE A 226 -14.97 20.75 -2.66
N ALA A 227 -14.04 20.33 -1.80
CA ALA A 227 -13.99 20.74 -0.41
C ALA A 227 -12.83 21.72 -0.15
N ASP A 228 -13.14 22.79 0.57
CA ASP A 228 -12.15 23.74 1.10
C ASP A 228 -11.54 23.24 2.42
N GLY A 229 -10.34 23.72 2.77
CA GLY A 229 -9.73 23.43 4.07
C GLY A 229 -9.19 22.00 4.23
N VAL A 230 -8.77 21.39 3.14
CA VAL A 230 -8.18 20.05 3.12
C VAL A 230 -6.69 20.11 3.48
N THR A 231 -6.25 19.26 4.41
CA THR A 231 -4.82 19.02 4.63
C THR A 231 -4.29 18.30 3.39
N ARG A 232 -3.38 18.96 2.69
CA ARG A 232 -2.66 18.42 1.55
C ARG A 232 -1.32 17.92 2.05
N ALA A 233 -1.08 16.63 1.94
CA ALA A 233 0.26 16.10 1.96
C ALA A 233 0.57 15.61 0.55
N SER A 234 1.67 16.08 0.01
CA SER A 234 2.12 15.64 -1.29
C SER A 234 3.39 14.85 -1.15
N VAL A 235 3.33 13.60 -1.55
CA VAL A 235 4.50 12.76 -1.69
C VAL A 235 4.94 12.88 -3.14
N ILE A 236 6.15 13.42 -3.32
CA ILE A 236 6.76 13.50 -4.64
C ILE A 236 7.26 12.10 -4.96
N LEU A 237 6.64 11.48 -5.94
CA LEU A 237 7.12 10.25 -6.54
C LEU A 237 8.28 10.64 -7.43
N ALA A 238 9.44 10.13 -7.10
CA ALA A 238 10.60 10.39 -7.92
C ALA A 238 10.41 9.73 -9.29
N THR A 239 10.79 10.47 -10.34
CA THR A 239 10.70 10.06 -11.74
C THR A 239 12.11 9.79 -12.28
N THR A 240 12.19 8.95 -13.31
CA THR A 240 13.43 8.53 -13.96
C THR A 240 13.84 9.49 -15.07
N ASP A 241 12.88 10.22 -15.61
CA ASP A 241 13.07 11.21 -16.66
C ASP A 241 13.28 12.59 -16.02
N GLU A 242 14.47 13.18 -16.22
CA GLU A 242 14.84 14.51 -15.70
C GLU A 242 13.94 15.62 -16.26
N ASP A 243 13.36 15.40 -17.44
CA ASP A 243 12.45 16.34 -18.11
C ASP A 243 10.96 16.05 -17.78
N ALA A 244 10.65 14.88 -17.18
CA ALA A 244 9.29 14.57 -16.77
C ALA A 244 8.93 15.25 -15.45
N GLU A 245 7.70 15.77 -15.37
CA GLU A 245 7.16 16.21 -14.09
C GLU A 245 7.08 15.01 -13.12
N PRO A 246 7.64 15.11 -11.90
CA PRO A 246 7.57 14.01 -10.95
C PRO A 246 6.11 13.70 -10.63
N GLY A 247 5.77 12.41 -10.63
CA GLY A 247 4.45 11.98 -10.20
C GLY A 247 4.16 12.51 -8.79
N ARG A 248 2.94 12.97 -8.54
CA ARG A 248 2.57 13.50 -7.22
C ARG A 248 1.39 12.72 -6.68
N ILE A 249 1.59 12.01 -5.57
CA ILE A 249 0.46 11.51 -4.79
C ILE A 249 0.07 12.62 -3.84
N GLU A 250 -1.10 13.24 -4.08
CA GLU A 250 -1.68 14.14 -3.13
C GLU A 250 -2.75 13.41 -2.33
N TYR A 251 -2.59 13.47 -1.03
CA TYR A 251 -3.55 12.95 -0.11
C TYR A 251 -4.31 14.09 0.52
N ARG A 252 -5.62 13.90 0.65
CA ARG A 252 -6.56 14.94 0.99
C ARG A 252 -7.43 14.45 2.15
N VAL A 253 -7.26 15.09 3.30
CA VAL A 253 -8.09 14.84 4.50
C VAL A 253 -8.68 16.15 5.01
N ALA A 254 -9.97 16.13 5.37
CA ALA A 254 -10.61 17.27 6.00
C ALA A 254 -9.87 17.67 7.29
N LYS A 255 -9.55 18.97 7.44
CA LYS A 255 -8.78 19.49 8.57
C LYS A 255 -9.37 19.06 9.92
N GLY A 256 -8.53 18.49 10.78
CA GLY A 256 -8.89 18.04 12.13
C GLY A 256 -9.52 16.64 12.21
N GLN A 257 -9.76 15.97 11.08
CA GLN A 257 -10.48 14.68 11.06
C GLN A 257 -9.58 13.45 10.90
N ASP A 258 -8.26 13.63 10.79
CA ASP A 258 -7.30 12.51 10.74
C ASP A 258 -6.75 12.09 12.09
N ARG A 259 -7.20 12.75 13.17
CA ARG A 259 -6.85 12.34 14.54
C ARG A 259 -7.82 11.27 14.99
N GLU A 260 -7.31 10.07 15.29
CA GLU A 260 -8.09 9.11 16.09
C GLU A 260 -8.56 9.82 17.37
N PRO A 261 -9.86 9.74 17.72
CA PRO A 261 -10.38 10.31 18.96
C PRO A 261 -9.55 9.81 20.15
N GLY A 262 -8.80 10.71 20.80
CA GLY A 262 -8.02 10.39 22.01
C GLY A 262 -6.50 10.48 21.88
N ARG A 263 -5.90 10.53 20.67
CA ARG A 263 -4.47 10.86 20.54
C ARG A 263 -4.26 12.37 20.70
N ARG A 264 -3.89 12.81 21.92
CA ARG A 264 -3.38 14.18 22.14
C ARG A 264 -2.06 14.31 21.38
N GLY A 265 -2.09 14.96 20.22
CA GLY A 265 -0.88 15.25 19.46
C GLY A 265 0.05 16.14 20.28
N ALA A 266 1.30 15.71 20.47
CA ALA A 266 2.38 16.64 20.73
C ALA A 266 2.39 17.63 19.56
N SER A 267 2.13 18.90 19.85
CA SER A 267 2.15 19.97 18.85
C SER A 267 3.55 20.07 18.26
N HIS A 268 3.82 19.36 17.17
CA HIS A 268 5.00 19.60 16.37
C HIS A 268 4.79 20.94 15.69
N GLY A 269 5.48 21.95 16.22
CA GLY A 269 5.56 23.27 15.63
C GLY A 269 6.25 23.21 14.27
N HIS A 270 5.69 23.98 13.33
CA HIS A 270 6.30 24.39 12.08
C HIS A 270 6.61 23.29 11.05
N THR A 271 5.64 23.08 10.16
CA THR A 271 5.91 22.80 8.74
C THR A 271 6.89 23.87 8.24
N ARG A 272 8.17 23.52 8.06
CA ARG A 272 9.13 24.40 7.40
C ARG A 272 8.71 24.53 5.94
N PRO A 273 8.55 25.74 5.40
CA PRO A 273 8.42 25.91 3.96
C PRO A 273 9.73 25.45 3.31
N LEU A 274 9.66 24.45 2.45
CA LEU A 274 10.74 24.09 1.54
C LEU A 274 10.87 25.19 0.50
N THR A 275 11.71 26.18 0.79
CA THR A 275 12.18 27.10 -0.25
C THR A 275 13.69 27.19 -0.19
N ARG A 276 14.27 27.08 -1.39
CA ARG A 276 15.40 27.85 -1.91
C ARG A 276 16.74 27.11 -2.02
N THR A 277 16.92 26.53 -3.20
CA THR A 277 18.04 26.79 -4.12
C THR A 277 19.12 27.74 -3.58
N ASP A 278 20.24 27.19 -3.13
CA ASP A 278 21.47 27.98 -2.96
C ASP A 278 22.27 27.94 -4.27
N ALA A 279 22.01 28.96 -5.09
CA ALA A 279 22.89 29.35 -6.16
C ALA A 279 24.05 30.21 -5.60
N ARG A 280 25.27 29.85 -6.02
CA ARG A 280 26.50 30.66 -6.07
C ARG A 280 27.25 30.93 -4.76
N ARG A 281 28.50 30.43 -4.71
CA ARG A 281 29.65 31.35 -4.64
C ARG A 281 30.91 30.80 -5.30
N ASN A 282 31.10 31.29 -6.52
CA ASN A 282 32.40 31.48 -7.16
C ASN A 282 33.28 32.36 -6.25
N ARG A 283 34.46 31.88 -5.83
CA ARG A 283 35.57 32.74 -5.38
C ARG A 283 36.89 32.19 -5.92
N ARG A 284 37.37 32.87 -6.95
CA ARG A 284 38.77 32.91 -7.38
C ARG A 284 39.65 33.59 -6.32
N ASN A 285 40.87 33.07 -6.20
CA ASN A 285 42.17 33.77 -6.05
C ASN A 285 42.55 34.37 -4.70
N PRO A 286 43.85 34.65 -4.43
CA PRO A 286 44.99 34.91 -5.35
C PRO A 286 45.74 33.70 -5.90
#